data_AF-A0A1V9XPK4-F1
#
_entry.id   AF-A0A1V9XPK4-F1
#
_cell.length_a   1.000
_cell.length_b   1.000
_cell.length_c   1.000
_cell.angle_alpha   90.00
_cell.angle_beta   90.00
_cell.angle_gamma   90.00
#
_symmetry.space_group_name_H-M   'P 1'
#
loop_
_entity.id
_entity.type
_entity.pdbx_description
1 polymer ?
#
loop_
_entity_poly.entity_id
_entity_poly.type
_entity_poly.pdbx_seq_one_letter_code
_entity_poly.pdbx_strand_id
1 'polypeptide(L)'
;MTFAVAAPLCHLPQLRSSLDFSKANQLGRGGITLVNHGVIVHARKVTCPRTCPTLLERQLRSDLQQLEMWSPRAIRPPRPVPKPQLWTRQLLPYSASSQPYYGVRIGKFTQYFHDVAGEVFVMDDKTLFIKGFSYDGQGPDAYFWAGTSQKTDGSGFIIPDERGSLVKLGQYRNKDLVIRLPDNKSVRNIRWISVWCKKFSANFADLYLPRNLQIPKPVTVEKLPTWDHGVTSGPVTIIDSQTFLVPGIMYDGLGPGKANVSENVAINE
;
A
#
# COMPACT_ATOMS: atom_id res chain seq x y z
N MET A 1 54.93 40.21 -39.71
CA MET A 1 54.24 41.50 -39.56
C MET A 1 53.21 41.35 -38.46
N THR A 2 53.49 42.02 -37.36
CA THR A 2 52.75 42.12 -36.11
C THR A 2 51.48 42.94 -36.32
N PHE A 3 50.34 42.53 -35.77
CA PHE A 3 49.38 43.47 -35.15
C PHE A 3 48.62 42.73 -34.04
N ALA A 4 48.65 43.35 -32.86
CA ALA A 4 47.97 42.97 -31.63
C ALA A 4 46.88 44.02 -31.34
N VAL A 5 45.73 43.62 -30.80
CA VAL A 5 44.85 44.45 -29.96
C VAL A 5 44.00 43.46 -29.11
N ALA A 6 44.39 43.19 -27.86
CA ALA A 6 43.97 43.84 -26.61
C ALA A 6 42.56 43.44 -26.13
N ALA A 7 42.54 42.72 -25.00
CA ALA A 7 41.39 42.64 -24.09
C ALA A 7 41.30 43.92 -23.23
N PRO A 8 40.19 44.09 -22.50
CA PRO A 8 40.32 44.48 -21.10
C PRO A 8 39.64 43.48 -20.17
N LEU A 9 40.39 43.17 -19.10
CA LEU A 9 39.98 42.52 -17.88
C LEU A 9 38.86 43.31 -17.18
N CYS A 10 37.97 42.60 -16.48
CA CYS A 10 37.48 43.03 -15.16
C CYS A 10 37.02 41.82 -14.32
N HIS A 11 37.84 41.56 -13.30
CA HIS A 11 37.64 40.94 -11.99
C HIS A 11 36.56 39.87 -11.69
N LEU A 12 37.08 38.72 -11.24
CA LEU A 12 36.50 37.82 -10.24
C LEU A 12 36.23 38.54 -8.88
N PRO A 13 35.40 37.92 -8.02
CA PRO A 13 36.04 37.23 -6.89
C PRO A 13 35.69 35.74 -6.83
N GLN A 14 36.71 34.96 -6.48
CA GLN A 14 36.63 33.55 -6.11
C GLN A 14 35.92 33.37 -4.76
N LEU A 15 35.37 32.18 -4.53
CA LEU A 15 35.90 31.18 -3.57
C LEU A 15 34.97 29.95 -3.59
N ARG A 16 35.51 28.79 -3.99
CA ARG A 16 35.78 27.60 -3.16
C ARG A 16 34.50 27.07 -2.47
N SER A 17 34.14 25.80 -2.59
CA SER A 17 35.00 24.63 -2.45
C SER A 17 34.32 23.38 -3.03
N SER A 18 35.10 22.68 -3.86
CA SER A 18 35.36 21.23 -3.84
C SER A 18 34.41 20.34 -3.00
N LEU A 19 33.91 19.27 -3.63
CA LEU A 19 34.38 17.91 -3.33
C LEU A 19 33.97 16.99 -4.48
N ASP A 20 35.00 16.59 -5.22
CA ASP A 20 35.01 15.50 -6.17
C ASP A 20 35.14 14.19 -5.37
N PHE A 21 34.29 13.20 -5.65
CA PHE A 21 34.52 11.82 -5.24
C PHE A 21 34.06 10.89 -6.37
N SER A 22 34.85 10.89 -7.44
CA SER A 22 35.05 9.69 -8.25
C SER A 22 35.67 8.58 -7.37
N LYS A 23 35.15 7.35 -7.55
CA LYS A 23 35.56 6.04 -6.98
C LYS A 23 35.00 5.65 -5.62
N ALA A 24 33.98 4.79 -5.67
CA ALA A 24 34.01 3.50 -4.98
C ALA A 24 33.07 2.53 -5.72
N ASN A 25 33.66 1.65 -6.53
CA ASN A 25 33.00 0.42 -6.95
C ASN A 25 33.19 -0.61 -5.82
N GLN A 26 32.20 -1.47 -5.65
CA GLN A 26 32.21 -2.76 -4.96
C GLN A 26 31.76 -2.84 -3.49
N LEU A 27 30.92 -3.86 -3.30
CA LEU A 27 30.63 -4.68 -2.12
C LEU A 27 29.56 -4.19 -1.13
N GLY A 28 28.45 -4.93 -1.15
CA GLY A 28 27.98 -5.61 0.07
C GLY A 28 26.91 -4.90 0.89
N ARG A 29 25.75 -5.58 0.99
CA ARG A 29 24.86 -5.67 2.16
C ARG A 29 25.02 -4.55 3.21
N GLY A 30 24.04 -3.66 3.30
CA GLY A 30 23.89 -2.78 4.46
C GLY A 30 22.69 -1.86 4.30
N GLY A 31 21.72 -1.96 5.20
CA GLY A 31 20.54 -1.11 5.22
C GLY A 31 20.90 0.36 5.41
N ILE A 32 20.11 1.24 4.79
CA ILE A 32 20.25 2.68 4.95
C ILE A 32 19.25 3.15 6.00
N THR A 33 19.74 3.60 7.15
CA THR A 33 19.01 4.43 8.12
C THR A 33 19.16 5.88 7.67
N LEU A 34 18.05 6.61 7.47
CA LEU A 34 18.06 8.06 7.24
C LEU A 34 17.39 8.77 8.42
N VAL A 35 18.19 9.57 9.11
CA VAL A 35 17.75 10.49 10.17
C VAL A 35 17.42 11.84 9.52
N ASN A 36 16.26 12.38 9.88
CA ASN A 36 15.69 13.67 9.45
C ASN A 36 16.66 14.84 9.67
N HIS A 37 16.79 15.75 8.69
CA HIS A 37 16.79 17.21 8.88
C HIS A 37 16.49 17.88 7.52
N GLY A 38 15.42 18.69 7.48
CA GLY A 38 14.89 19.30 6.26
C GLY A 38 15.55 20.62 5.87
N VAL A 39 15.40 21.00 4.60
CA VAL A 39 15.58 22.36 4.08
C VAL A 39 14.51 22.62 3.01
N ILE A 40 13.81 23.76 3.13
CA ILE A 40 12.80 24.27 2.18
C ILE A 40 13.50 25.20 1.18
N VAL A 41 13.22 25.05 -0.12
CA VAL A 41 13.64 26.02 -1.15
C VAL A 41 12.44 26.39 -2.04
N HIS A 42 12.14 27.69 -2.10
CA HIS A 42 11.14 28.26 -3.02
C HIS A 42 11.68 28.35 -4.46
N ALA A 43 10.90 27.91 -5.44
CA ALA A 43 11.20 28.07 -6.86
C ALA A 43 10.63 29.39 -7.42
N ARG A 44 11.43 30.13 -8.19
CA ARG A 44 10.96 31.22 -9.06
C ARG A 44 10.96 30.78 -10.52
N LYS A 45 9.91 31.21 -11.22
CA LYS A 45 9.59 30.96 -12.64
C LYS A 45 10.56 31.71 -13.56
N VAL A 46 11.14 31.01 -14.54
CA VAL A 46 11.93 31.63 -15.63
C VAL A 46 11.08 31.63 -16.91
N THR A 47 10.87 32.80 -17.50
CA THR A 47 10.23 33.00 -18.81
C THR A 47 11.27 33.30 -19.88
N CYS A 48 11.08 32.73 -21.07
CA CYS A 48 11.95 32.90 -22.24
C CYS A 48 11.47 34.08 -23.12
N PRO A 49 12.34 34.96 -23.64
CA PRO A 49 11.94 36.04 -24.53
C PRO A 49 11.93 35.63 -26.01
N ARG A 50 10.91 36.13 -26.73
CA ARG A 50 10.79 36.14 -28.20
C ARG A 50 11.58 37.31 -28.77
N THR A 51 12.34 37.10 -29.86
CA THR A 51 12.21 37.80 -31.17
C THR A 51 13.28 37.35 -32.20
N CYS A 52 12.84 37.25 -33.46
CA CYS A 52 13.48 36.86 -34.74
C CYS A 52 14.27 38.04 -35.38
N PRO A 53 14.73 38.04 -36.67
CA PRO A 53 15.06 37.00 -37.67
C PRO A 53 16.38 37.30 -38.48
N THR A 54 16.80 36.43 -39.43
CA THR A 54 17.07 36.77 -40.87
C THR A 54 17.78 35.66 -41.67
N LEU A 55 17.41 35.58 -42.96
CA LEU A 55 18.22 35.15 -44.11
C LEU A 55 18.67 33.68 -44.24
N LEU A 56 17.74 32.76 -44.59
CA LEU A 56 18.02 31.71 -45.60
C LEU A 56 16.73 31.06 -46.14
N GLU A 57 15.71 31.85 -46.45
CA GLU A 57 14.40 31.36 -46.89
C GLU A 57 14.16 31.60 -48.40
N ARG A 58 15.17 31.29 -49.22
CA ARG A 58 15.07 31.27 -50.69
C ARG A 58 15.88 30.10 -51.25
N GLN A 59 15.33 28.88 -51.22
CA GLN A 59 15.70 27.82 -52.17
C GLN A 59 14.70 26.65 -52.22
N LEU A 60 13.40 26.87 -52.01
CA LEU A 60 12.37 25.86 -52.26
C LEU A 60 11.09 26.54 -52.78
N ARG A 61 11.23 27.22 -53.92
CA ARG A 61 10.10 27.83 -54.62
C ARG A 61 10.40 27.85 -56.12
N SER A 62 10.54 26.67 -56.73
CA SER A 62 10.63 26.55 -58.21
C SER A 62 10.23 25.20 -58.83
N ASP A 63 9.65 24.24 -58.10
CA ASP A 63 9.28 22.92 -58.68
C ASP A 63 7.83 22.50 -58.39
N LEU A 64 6.88 23.45 -58.42
CA LEU A 64 5.45 23.14 -58.39
C LEU A 64 4.70 24.01 -59.41
N GLN A 65 5.14 23.97 -60.66
CA GLN A 65 4.43 24.63 -61.76
C GLN A 65 4.35 23.82 -63.06
N GLN A 66 4.47 22.49 -62.98
CA GLN A 66 4.04 21.60 -64.05
C GLN A 66 3.50 20.30 -63.48
N LEU A 67 2.18 20.28 -63.22
CA LEU A 67 1.31 19.10 -63.31
C LEU A 67 -0.17 19.56 -63.13
N GLU A 68 -0.58 20.58 -63.90
CA GLU A 68 -1.99 20.94 -64.07
C GLU A 68 -2.46 20.58 -65.47
N MET A 69 -2.65 19.29 -65.73
CA MET A 69 -3.42 18.82 -66.89
C MET A 69 -4.10 17.52 -66.53
N TRP A 70 -5.25 17.59 -65.84
CA TRP A 70 -6.38 16.69 -66.07
C TRP A 70 -7.66 17.22 -65.40
N SER A 71 -8.75 17.15 -66.17
CA SER A 71 -10.12 17.57 -65.91
C SER A 71 -10.69 17.13 -64.55
N PRO A 72 -11.56 17.95 -63.90
CA PRO A 72 -12.24 17.53 -62.68
C PRO A 72 -13.44 16.63 -63.03
N ARG A 73 -13.22 15.32 -63.07
CA ARG A 73 -14.33 14.37 -62.85
C ARG A 73 -14.51 14.18 -61.35
N ALA A 74 -15.70 14.51 -60.87
CA ALA A 74 -16.11 14.46 -59.49
C ALA A 74 -15.86 13.07 -58.86
N ILE A 75 -14.81 12.97 -58.05
CA ILE A 75 -14.62 11.87 -57.10
C ILE A 75 -15.47 12.21 -55.88
N ARG A 76 -16.52 11.42 -55.62
CA ARG A 76 -17.31 11.56 -54.38
C ARG A 76 -16.40 11.28 -53.19
N PRO A 77 -16.50 12.05 -52.09
CA PRO A 77 -15.73 11.75 -50.88
C PRO A 77 -16.09 10.34 -50.39
N PRO A 78 -15.11 9.57 -49.87
CA PRO A 78 -15.40 8.27 -49.29
C PRO A 78 -16.40 8.43 -48.14
N ARG A 79 -17.39 7.55 -48.08
CA ARG A 79 -18.34 7.51 -46.96
C ARG A 79 -17.57 7.39 -45.64
N PRO A 80 -17.98 8.11 -44.58
CA PRO A 80 -17.38 7.95 -43.27
C PRO A 80 -17.51 6.48 -42.85
N VAL A 81 -16.38 5.82 -42.63
CA VAL A 81 -16.35 4.48 -42.06
C VAL A 81 -16.88 4.59 -40.63
N PRO A 82 -17.89 3.80 -40.21
CA PRO A 82 -18.29 3.79 -38.82
C PRO A 82 -17.07 3.41 -37.98
N LYS A 83 -16.69 4.29 -37.05
CA LYS A 83 -15.58 4.04 -36.12
C LYS A 83 -15.83 2.67 -35.48
N PRO A 84 -14.82 1.77 -35.39
CA PRO A 84 -14.99 0.53 -34.68
C PRO A 84 -15.48 0.89 -33.29
N GLN A 85 -16.65 0.39 -32.93
CA GLN A 85 -17.17 0.56 -31.58
C GLN A 85 -16.11 -0.07 -30.68
N LEU A 86 -15.34 0.78 -30.00
CA LEU A 86 -14.54 0.36 -28.88
C LEU A 86 -15.53 -0.38 -27.99
N TRP A 87 -15.38 -1.69 -27.90
CA TRP A 87 -15.92 -2.43 -26.80
C TRP A 87 -15.12 -1.90 -25.61
N THR A 88 -15.55 -0.78 -25.05
CA THR A 88 -15.28 -0.51 -23.65
C THR A 88 -15.90 -1.70 -22.95
N ARG A 89 -15.06 -2.72 -22.68
CA ARG A 89 -15.30 -3.67 -21.61
C ARG A 89 -15.60 -2.77 -20.44
N GLN A 90 -16.88 -2.58 -20.16
CA GLN A 90 -17.33 -1.77 -19.06
C GLN A 90 -16.78 -2.52 -17.87
N LEU A 91 -15.63 -2.05 -17.39
CA LEU A 91 -15.12 -2.44 -16.09
C LEU A 91 -16.29 -2.08 -15.20
N LEU A 92 -17.03 -3.11 -14.75
CA LEU A 92 -18.00 -2.94 -13.71
C LEU A 92 -17.32 -2.06 -12.67
N PRO A 93 -17.95 -0.96 -12.21
CA PRO A 93 -17.39 -0.26 -11.08
C PRO A 93 -17.21 -1.34 -10.02
N TYR A 94 -15.95 -1.69 -9.72
CA TYR A 94 -15.64 -2.39 -8.51
C TYR A 94 -16.15 -1.42 -7.47
N SER A 95 -17.36 -1.68 -6.96
CA SER A 95 -17.84 -1.05 -5.75
C SER A 95 -16.86 -1.55 -4.70
N ALA A 96 -15.72 -0.86 -4.62
CA ALA A 96 -14.84 -0.94 -3.51
C ALA A 96 -15.71 -0.50 -2.36
N SER A 97 -16.28 -1.47 -1.64
CA SER A 97 -16.66 -1.23 -0.26
C SER A 97 -15.42 -0.58 0.35
N SER A 98 -15.50 0.71 0.67
CA SER A 98 -14.38 1.49 1.22
C SER A 98 -13.97 1.01 2.62
N GLN A 99 -14.50 -0.13 3.05
CA GLN A 99 -14.17 -0.78 4.30
C GLN A 99 -12.96 -1.69 4.07
N PRO A 100 -11.88 -1.50 4.85
CA PRO A 100 -10.76 -2.43 4.83
C PRO A 100 -11.22 -3.86 5.15
N TYR A 101 -10.62 -4.83 4.47
CA TYR A 101 -10.89 -6.25 4.68
C TYR A 101 -10.11 -6.76 5.92
N TYR A 102 -10.82 -7.29 6.90
CA TYR A 102 -10.25 -7.78 8.17
C TYR A 102 -10.20 -9.31 8.28
N GLY A 103 -10.50 -10.02 7.19
CA GLY A 103 -10.65 -11.47 7.19
C GLY A 103 -12.10 -11.94 7.17
N VAL A 104 -12.33 -13.19 7.56
CA VAL A 104 -13.66 -13.81 7.51
C VAL A 104 -14.44 -13.48 8.77
N ARG A 105 -15.58 -12.80 8.61
CA ARG A 105 -16.45 -12.41 9.71
C ARG A 105 -17.10 -13.64 10.36
N ILE A 106 -16.94 -13.77 11.68
CA ILE A 106 -17.54 -14.85 12.48
C ILE A 106 -18.86 -14.38 13.09
N GLY A 107 -18.85 -13.23 13.75
CA GLY A 107 -20.02 -12.72 14.47
C GLY A 107 -19.64 -11.72 15.55
N LYS A 108 -20.62 -11.38 16.39
CA LYS A 108 -20.45 -10.48 17.54
C LYS A 108 -20.49 -11.26 18.83
N PHE A 109 -19.80 -10.79 19.85
CA PHE A 109 -19.91 -11.34 21.19
C PHE A 109 -21.35 -11.27 21.69
N THR A 110 -21.83 -12.37 22.26
CA THR A 110 -23.06 -12.40 23.03
C THR A 110 -22.73 -11.96 24.44
N GLN A 111 -23.13 -10.74 24.80
CA GLN A 111 -22.86 -10.17 26.11
C GLN A 111 -23.70 -10.82 27.20
N TYR A 112 -23.07 -11.13 28.34
CA TYR A 112 -23.73 -11.55 29.57
C TYR A 112 -23.45 -10.58 30.73
N PHE A 113 -22.20 -10.12 30.87
CA PHE A 113 -21.76 -9.22 31.95
C PHE A 113 -20.69 -8.24 31.45
N HIS A 114 -20.49 -7.16 32.21
CA HIS A 114 -19.34 -6.24 32.07
C HIS A 114 -19.17 -5.55 30.72
N ASP A 115 -20.29 -5.30 30.03
CA ASP A 115 -20.34 -4.52 28.79
C ASP A 115 -19.37 -5.01 27.71
N VAL A 116 -19.19 -6.34 27.66
CA VAL A 116 -18.35 -6.96 26.65
C VAL A 116 -19.03 -6.86 25.29
N ALA A 117 -18.42 -6.11 24.38
CA ALA A 117 -18.87 -5.95 23.01
C ALA A 117 -17.70 -6.11 22.04
N GLY A 118 -18.00 -6.42 20.78
CA GLY A 118 -17.01 -6.52 19.71
C GLY A 118 -17.46 -7.48 18.61
N GLU A 119 -16.94 -7.26 17.41
CA GLU A 119 -17.17 -8.12 16.25
C GLU A 119 -15.89 -8.86 15.86
N VAL A 120 -15.95 -10.18 15.76
CA VAL A 120 -14.78 -11.03 15.56
C VAL A 120 -14.67 -11.46 14.10
N PHE A 121 -13.47 -11.34 13.57
CA PHE A 121 -13.02 -11.75 12.25
C PHE A 121 -11.82 -12.68 12.38
N VAL A 122 -11.70 -13.61 11.45
CA VAL A 122 -10.57 -14.55 11.37
C VAL A 122 -9.65 -14.08 10.26
N MET A 123 -8.46 -13.63 10.64
CA MET A 123 -7.42 -13.18 9.72
C MET A 123 -6.67 -14.36 9.11
N ASP A 124 -6.26 -15.31 9.97
CA ASP A 124 -5.51 -16.51 9.60
C ASP A 124 -5.81 -17.68 10.58
N ASP A 125 -5.06 -18.78 10.49
CA ASP A 125 -5.27 -19.98 11.32
C ASP A 125 -4.99 -19.78 12.83
N LYS A 126 -4.30 -18.72 13.20
CA LYS A 126 -3.87 -18.39 14.58
C LYS A 126 -4.29 -16.99 15.02
N THR A 127 -4.70 -16.12 14.12
CA THR A 127 -4.93 -14.70 14.42
C THR A 127 -6.40 -14.32 14.26
N LEU A 128 -6.94 -13.68 15.29
CA LEU A 128 -8.29 -13.12 15.32
C LEU A 128 -8.21 -11.60 15.38
N PHE A 129 -9.07 -10.94 14.61
CA PHE A 129 -9.29 -9.52 14.69
C PHE A 129 -10.63 -9.24 15.38
N ILE A 130 -10.62 -8.41 16.41
CA ILE A 130 -11.82 -8.00 17.14
C ILE A 130 -12.02 -6.51 16.91
N LYS A 131 -13.06 -6.16 16.17
CA LYS A 131 -13.43 -4.77 15.88
C LYS A 131 -14.29 -4.19 17.00
N GLY A 132 -13.94 -2.99 17.45
CA GLY A 132 -14.70 -2.23 18.44
C GLY A 132 -14.86 -2.93 19.78
N PHE A 133 -13.81 -3.60 20.26
CA PHE A 133 -13.84 -4.31 21.52
C PHE A 133 -14.04 -3.36 22.69
N SER A 134 -15.00 -3.68 23.55
CA SER A 134 -15.28 -2.94 24.80
C SER A 134 -15.41 -3.92 25.95
N TYR A 135 -14.93 -3.51 27.12
CA TYR A 135 -15.02 -4.27 28.37
C TYR A 135 -14.78 -3.32 29.54
N ASP A 136 -15.63 -3.34 30.57
CA ASP A 136 -15.59 -2.36 31.66
C ASP A 136 -14.34 -2.45 32.58
N GLY A 137 -13.63 -3.59 32.59
CA GLY A 137 -12.46 -3.85 33.43
C GLY A 137 -12.77 -4.23 34.88
N GLN A 138 -14.04 -4.46 35.25
CA GLN A 138 -14.44 -4.74 36.64
C GLN A 138 -14.26 -6.20 37.06
N GLY A 139 -13.97 -7.09 36.12
CA GLY A 139 -13.70 -8.50 36.42
C GLY A 139 -12.36 -8.64 37.16
N PRO A 140 -12.30 -9.31 38.30
CA PRO A 140 -11.07 -9.39 39.09
C PRO A 140 -9.97 -10.20 38.42
N ASP A 141 -10.33 -11.13 37.52
CA ASP A 141 -9.43 -12.10 36.89
C ASP A 141 -9.95 -12.55 35.51
N ALA A 142 -10.20 -11.58 34.62
CA ALA A 142 -10.77 -11.79 33.28
C ALA A 142 -9.70 -11.97 32.19
N TYR A 143 -9.96 -12.84 31.21
CA TYR A 143 -9.04 -13.15 30.10
C TYR A 143 -9.80 -13.34 28.79
N PHE A 144 -9.13 -13.16 27.65
CA PHE A 144 -9.56 -13.80 26.42
C PHE A 144 -9.39 -15.31 26.59
N TRP A 145 -10.43 -16.05 26.23
CA TRP A 145 -10.56 -17.46 26.54
C TRP A 145 -11.09 -18.20 25.32
N ALA A 146 -10.60 -19.41 25.08
CA ALA A 146 -11.16 -20.25 24.03
C ALA A 146 -11.12 -21.72 24.43
N GLY A 147 -11.99 -22.51 23.83
CA GLY A 147 -12.07 -23.93 24.13
C GLY A 147 -12.61 -24.76 22.98
N THR A 148 -12.49 -26.07 23.14
CA THR A 148 -12.86 -27.07 22.12
C THR A 148 -14.11 -27.85 22.52
N SER A 149 -14.63 -27.64 23.72
CA SER A 149 -15.83 -28.28 24.25
C SER A 149 -17.09 -27.77 23.54
N GLN A 150 -18.20 -28.51 23.70
CA GLN A 150 -19.47 -28.16 23.04
C GLN A 150 -20.08 -26.85 23.55
N LYS A 151 -19.78 -26.47 24.79
CA LYS A 151 -20.28 -25.28 25.45
C LYS A 151 -19.13 -24.49 26.07
N THR A 152 -19.29 -23.18 26.18
CA THR A 152 -18.34 -22.33 26.92
C THR A 152 -18.23 -22.82 28.37
N ASP A 153 -17.01 -23.15 28.79
CA ASP A 153 -16.74 -23.69 30.12
C ASP A 153 -15.32 -23.33 30.62
N GLY A 154 -15.03 -23.71 31.87
CA GLY A 154 -13.74 -23.46 32.51
C GLY A 154 -12.57 -24.32 31.99
N SER A 155 -12.80 -25.26 31.07
CA SER A 155 -11.75 -26.15 30.53
C SER A 155 -10.95 -25.52 29.36
N GLY A 156 -11.31 -24.31 28.97
CA GLY A 156 -10.61 -23.56 27.93
C GLY A 156 -9.19 -23.14 28.31
N PHE A 157 -8.59 -22.32 27.45
CA PHE A 157 -7.24 -21.80 27.59
C PHE A 157 -7.21 -20.28 27.37
N ILE A 158 -6.21 -19.62 27.95
CA ILE A 158 -5.98 -18.18 27.79
C ILE A 158 -5.48 -17.90 26.38
N ILE A 159 -6.10 -16.94 25.71
CA ILE A 159 -5.53 -16.27 24.54
C ILE A 159 -4.81 -15.02 25.05
N PRO A 160 -3.52 -14.82 24.72
CA PRO A 160 -2.83 -13.59 25.04
C PRO A 160 -3.55 -12.34 24.50
N ASP A 161 -3.42 -11.22 25.20
CA ASP A 161 -3.94 -9.93 24.73
C ASP A 161 -3.18 -9.44 23.48
N GLU A 162 -3.52 -8.23 22.99
CA GLU A 162 -2.91 -7.66 21.79
C GLU A 162 -1.40 -7.39 21.94
N ARG A 163 -0.87 -7.43 23.16
CA ARG A 163 0.55 -7.25 23.50
C ARG A 163 1.25 -8.58 23.76
N GLY A 164 0.54 -9.70 23.61
CA GLY A 164 1.05 -11.03 23.95
C GLY A 164 1.09 -11.31 25.46
N SER A 165 0.38 -10.52 26.27
CA SER A 165 0.32 -10.68 27.72
C SER A 165 -0.66 -11.78 28.13
N LEU A 166 -0.26 -12.58 29.11
CA LEU A 166 -1.12 -13.55 29.81
C LEU A 166 -1.68 -12.99 31.12
N VAL A 167 -1.53 -11.69 31.36
CA VAL A 167 -2.10 -11.00 32.53
C VAL A 167 -3.59 -10.76 32.30
N LYS A 168 -4.35 -10.62 33.39
CA LYS A 168 -5.77 -10.28 33.32
C LYS A 168 -6.02 -9.01 32.48
N LEU A 169 -7.16 -8.97 31.83
CA LEU A 169 -7.61 -7.85 31.02
C LEU A 169 -7.89 -6.62 31.89
N GLY A 170 -7.45 -5.46 31.40
CA GLY A 170 -7.88 -4.17 31.89
C GLY A 170 -9.17 -3.72 31.21
N GLN A 171 -9.52 -2.44 31.40
CA GLN A 171 -10.64 -1.81 30.69
C GLN A 171 -10.30 -1.60 29.21
N TYR A 172 -11.28 -1.85 28.33
CA TYR A 172 -11.23 -1.54 26.91
C TYR A 172 -12.43 -0.66 26.52
N ARG A 173 -12.21 0.36 25.69
CA ARG A 173 -13.26 1.26 25.18
C ARG A 173 -13.18 1.34 23.66
N ASN A 174 -14.07 0.63 22.97
CA ASN A 174 -14.18 0.62 21.51
C ASN A 174 -12.83 0.53 20.78
N LYS A 175 -12.01 -0.44 21.17
CA LYS A 175 -10.65 -0.62 20.65
C LYS A 175 -10.60 -1.78 19.66
N ASP A 176 -9.93 -1.60 18.53
CA ASP A 176 -9.66 -2.67 17.60
C ASP A 176 -8.46 -3.50 18.08
N LEU A 177 -8.61 -4.82 18.13
CA LEU A 177 -7.61 -5.75 18.69
C LEU A 177 -7.21 -6.81 17.67
N VAL A 178 -5.91 -7.08 17.60
CA VAL A 178 -5.36 -8.26 16.94
C VAL A 178 -4.84 -9.18 18.04
N ILE A 179 -5.47 -10.33 18.22
CA ILE A 179 -5.05 -11.33 19.21
C ILE A 179 -4.63 -12.61 18.53
N ARG A 180 -3.60 -13.26 19.08
CA ARG A 180 -3.00 -14.46 18.51
C ARG A 180 -3.14 -15.63 19.46
N LEU A 181 -3.67 -16.74 18.95
CA LEU A 181 -3.78 -17.99 19.68
C LEU A 181 -2.37 -18.50 20.08
N PRO A 182 -2.21 -19.12 21.26
CA PRO A 182 -0.96 -19.72 21.69
C PRO A 182 -0.37 -20.73 20.72
N ASP A 183 0.94 -20.91 20.79
CA ASP A 183 1.63 -21.95 20.03
C ASP A 183 1.11 -23.32 20.42
N ASN A 184 0.65 -24.11 19.43
CA ASN A 184 -0.12 -25.37 19.51
C ASN A 184 -1.64 -25.26 19.35
N LYS A 185 -2.20 -24.05 19.27
CA LYS A 185 -3.63 -23.84 19.02
C LYS A 185 -3.87 -23.33 17.60
N SER A 186 -5.08 -23.57 17.12
CA SER A 186 -5.55 -23.18 15.80
C SER A 186 -7.03 -22.81 15.90
N VAL A 187 -7.42 -21.79 15.15
CA VAL A 187 -8.81 -21.32 15.02
C VAL A 187 -9.72 -22.44 14.52
N ARG A 188 -9.21 -23.40 13.74
CA ARG A 188 -9.96 -24.57 13.27
C ARG A 188 -10.38 -25.52 14.39
N ASN A 189 -9.61 -25.55 15.47
CA ASN A 189 -9.77 -26.55 16.54
C ASN A 189 -10.62 -26.02 17.70
N ILE A 190 -10.79 -24.70 17.81
CA ILE A 190 -11.65 -24.09 18.83
C ILE A 190 -13.10 -24.04 18.36
N ARG A 191 -14.03 -24.16 19.31
CA ARG A 191 -15.47 -24.08 19.05
C ARG A 191 -16.07 -22.75 19.46
N TRP A 192 -15.43 -22.07 20.39
CA TRP A 192 -15.90 -20.80 20.93
C TRP A 192 -14.71 -19.96 21.40
N ILE A 193 -14.92 -18.65 21.38
CA ILE A 193 -14.09 -17.64 22.04
C ILE A 193 -14.96 -16.90 23.06
N SER A 194 -14.38 -16.50 24.19
CA SER A 194 -15.08 -15.89 25.30
C SER A 194 -14.20 -14.85 26.02
N VAL A 195 -14.84 -13.92 26.71
CA VAL A 195 -14.22 -13.20 27.82
C VAL A 195 -14.62 -13.90 29.10
N TRP A 196 -13.65 -14.54 29.77
CA TRP A 196 -13.90 -15.43 30.89
C TRP A 196 -13.20 -14.95 32.16
N CYS A 197 -13.91 -14.96 33.28
CA CYS A 197 -13.35 -14.72 34.60
C CYS A 197 -12.98 -16.04 35.26
N LYS A 198 -11.67 -16.32 35.41
CA LYS A 198 -11.19 -17.56 36.02
C LYS A 198 -11.56 -17.67 37.50
N LYS A 199 -11.40 -16.57 38.25
CA LYS A 199 -11.67 -16.53 39.70
C LYS A 199 -13.09 -16.97 40.06
N PHE A 200 -14.08 -16.62 39.24
CA PHE A 200 -15.49 -16.94 39.49
C PHE A 200 -16.07 -17.98 38.55
N SER A 201 -15.25 -18.54 37.64
CA SER A 201 -15.71 -19.45 36.59
C SER A 201 -16.93 -18.91 35.84
N ALA A 202 -16.88 -17.61 35.49
CA ALA A 202 -18.00 -16.88 34.92
C ALA A 202 -17.70 -16.46 33.48
N ASN A 203 -18.68 -16.68 32.59
CA ASN A 203 -18.66 -16.25 31.21
C ASN A 203 -19.21 -14.83 31.11
N PHE A 204 -18.40 -13.85 30.70
CA PHE A 204 -18.85 -12.47 30.51
C PHE A 204 -19.40 -12.23 29.11
N ALA A 205 -18.86 -12.92 28.11
CA ALA A 205 -19.43 -13.01 26.78
C ALA A 205 -18.81 -14.17 26.03
N ASP A 206 -19.53 -14.71 25.04
CA ASP A 206 -18.98 -15.70 24.13
C ASP A 206 -19.43 -15.52 22.68
N LEU A 207 -18.73 -16.22 21.79
CA LEU A 207 -19.04 -16.35 20.39
C LEU A 207 -18.62 -17.74 19.92
N TYR A 208 -19.55 -18.47 19.32
CA TYR A 208 -19.29 -19.77 18.73
C TYR A 208 -18.79 -19.62 17.28
N LEU A 209 -17.78 -20.41 16.94
CA LEU A 209 -17.23 -20.46 15.59
C LEU A 209 -18.00 -21.48 14.74
N PRO A 210 -18.30 -21.16 13.47
CA PRO A 210 -18.92 -22.12 12.55
C PRO A 210 -17.95 -23.26 12.24
N ARG A 211 -18.45 -24.50 12.19
CA ARG A 211 -17.63 -25.70 11.94
C ARG A 211 -16.97 -25.72 10.56
N ASN A 212 -17.61 -25.10 9.58
CA ASN A 212 -17.17 -25.03 8.18
C ASN A 212 -16.55 -23.66 7.86
N LEU A 213 -15.77 -23.11 8.79
CA LEU A 213 -15.09 -21.84 8.60
C LEU A 213 -14.02 -21.93 7.50
N GLN A 214 -14.14 -21.11 6.47
CA GLN A 214 -13.11 -20.94 5.45
C GLN A 214 -12.06 -19.96 5.95
N ILE A 215 -10.92 -20.47 6.40
CA ILE A 215 -9.82 -19.63 6.88
C ILE A 215 -8.97 -19.17 5.68
N PRO A 216 -8.69 -17.86 5.54
CA PRO A 216 -7.77 -17.36 4.52
C PRO A 216 -6.42 -18.08 4.62
N LYS A 217 -5.93 -18.60 3.49
CA LYS A 217 -4.60 -19.21 3.40
C LYS A 217 -3.68 -18.27 2.61
N PRO A 218 -2.37 -18.30 2.87
CA PRO A 218 -1.44 -17.58 2.04
C PRO A 218 -1.56 -18.00 0.57
N VAL A 219 -1.65 -17.04 -0.35
CA VAL A 219 -1.73 -17.27 -1.80
C VAL A 219 -0.63 -16.49 -2.49
N THR A 220 0.17 -17.19 -3.30
CA THR A 220 1.15 -16.55 -4.18
C THR A 220 0.48 -16.21 -5.51
N VAL A 221 0.46 -14.93 -5.84
CA VAL A 221 0.07 -14.39 -7.13
C VAL A 221 1.30 -14.07 -7.96
N GLU A 222 1.10 -13.78 -9.24
CA GLU A 222 2.19 -13.42 -10.15
C GLU A 222 2.95 -12.16 -9.68
N LYS A 223 4.10 -11.90 -10.32
CA LYS A 223 4.85 -10.68 -10.08
C LYS A 223 4.02 -9.44 -10.42
N LEU A 224 4.36 -8.31 -9.80
CA LEU A 224 3.77 -7.03 -10.16
C LEU A 224 4.04 -6.74 -11.63
N PRO A 225 3.07 -6.12 -12.34
CA PRO A 225 3.27 -5.79 -13.73
C PRO A 225 4.43 -4.80 -13.87
N THR A 226 5.34 -5.10 -14.78
CA THR A 226 6.45 -4.20 -15.12
C THR A 226 5.91 -3.09 -16.00
N TRP A 227 5.78 -1.89 -15.45
CA TRP A 227 5.43 -0.68 -16.19
C TRP A 227 6.70 0.14 -16.46
N ASP A 228 6.52 1.44 -16.73
CA ASP A 228 7.63 2.36 -16.96
C ASP A 228 8.56 2.46 -15.73
N HIS A 229 9.85 2.75 -15.99
CA HIS A 229 10.90 2.97 -14.98
C HIS A 229 11.36 1.71 -14.22
N GLY A 230 11.43 0.57 -14.93
CA GLY A 230 12.15 -0.61 -14.45
C GLY A 230 11.59 -1.26 -13.19
N VAL A 231 10.32 -0.95 -12.83
CA VAL A 231 9.66 -1.51 -11.65
C VAL A 231 9.43 -2.99 -11.87
N THR A 232 10.15 -3.83 -11.13
CA THR A 232 9.99 -5.29 -11.20
C THR A 232 9.89 -5.87 -9.79
N SER A 233 9.24 -7.03 -9.67
CA SER A 233 9.20 -7.81 -8.44
C SER A 233 9.30 -9.30 -8.74
N GLY A 234 9.59 -10.10 -7.72
CA GLY A 234 9.26 -11.52 -7.70
C GLY A 234 7.75 -11.76 -7.49
N PRO A 235 7.32 -13.03 -7.42
CA PRO A 235 5.93 -13.40 -7.12
C PRO A 235 5.44 -12.79 -5.81
N VAL A 236 4.25 -12.20 -5.79
CA VAL A 236 3.68 -11.59 -4.58
C VAL A 236 2.93 -12.65 -3.78
N THR A 237 3.23 -12.80 -2.50
CA THR A 237 2.49 -13.71 -1.61
C THR A 237 1.58 -12.91 -0.70
N ILE A 238 0.27 -13.04 -0.85
CA ILE A 238 -0.70 -12.57 0.14
C ILE A 238 -0.61 -13.51 1.32
N ILE A 239 -0.17 -13.03 2.49
CA ILE A 239 0.03 -13.86 3.69
C ILE A 239 -1.30 -13.99 4.45
N ASP A 240 -1.98 -12.87 4.68
CA ASP A 240 -3.24 -12.77 5.40
C ASP A 240 -4.06 -11.57 4.89
N SER A 241 -5.17 -11.22 5.55
CA SER A 241 -6.05 -10.11 5.14
C SER A 241 -5.41 -8.72 5.18
N GLN A 242 -4.31 -8.55 5.92
CA GLN A 242 -3.61 -7.28 6.13
C GLN A 242 -2.15 -7.30 5.64
N THR A 243 -1.59 -8.48 5.37
CA THR A 243 -0.16 -8.64 5.03
C THR A 243 0.03 -9.29 3.67
N PHE A 244 0.90 -8.69 2.84
CA PHE A 244 1.43 -9.30 1.62
C PHE A 244 2.95 -9.15 1.55
N LEU A 245 3.61 -10.11 0.92
CA LEU A 245 5.05 -10.18 0.70
C LEU A 245 5.35 -9.93 -0.78
N VAL A 246 6.16 -8.93 -1.07
CA VAL A 246 6.67 -8.65 -2.43
C VAL A 246 8.18 -8.80 -2.42
N PRO A 247 8.73 -9.96 -2.77
CA PRO A 247 10.18 -10.16 -2.82
C PRO A 247 10.79 -9.46 -4.05
N GLY A 248 12.05 -9.04 -3.93
CA GLY A 248 12.84 -8.61 -5.08
C GLY A 248 12.31 -7.38 -5.81
N ILE A 249 11.74 -6.41 -5.08
CA ILE A 249 11.37 -5.11 -5.67
C ILE A 249 12.63 -4.42 -6.21
N MET A 250 12.61 -4.06 -7.49
CA MET A 250 13.62 -3.22 -8.13
C MET A 250 12.94 -2.00 -8.76
N TYR A 251 13.64 -0.86 -8.72
CA TYR A 251 13.23 0.40 -9.34
C TYR A 251 14.47 1.10 -9.89
N ASP A 252 14.43 1.56 -11.14
CA ASP A 252 15.61 2.09 -11.83
C ASP A 252 15.91 3.57 -11.53
N GLY A 253 15.00 4.28 -10.86
CA GLY A 253 15.17 5.68 -10.47
C GLY A 253 15.02 6.70 -11.62
N LEU A 254 14.64 6.27 -12.81
CA LEU A 254 14.54 7.12 -14.02
C LEU A 254 13.15 7.74 -14.20
N GLY A 255 12.28 7.62 -13.20
CA GLY A 255 10.93 8.20 -13.21
C GLY A 255 10.94 9.73 -13.13
N PRO A 256 10.07 10.45 -13.87
CA PRO A 256 10.00 11.91 -13.84
C PRO A 256 9.39 12.50 -12.55
N GLY A 257 9.46 11.78 -11.42
CA GLY A 257 8.93 12.22 -10.12
C GLY A 257 9.62 11.51 -8.96
N LYS A 258 9.49 12.07 -7.74
CA LYS A 258 9.92 11.37 -6.53
C LYS A 258 9.06 10.11 -6.36
N ALA A 259 9.68 8.94 -6.34
CA ALA A 259 8.99 7.71 -5.96
C ALA A 259 8.58 7.81 -4.49
N ASN A 260 7.29 7.98 -4.24
CA ASN A 260 6.74 7.95 -2.90
C ASN A 260 6.27 6.52 -2.63
N VAL A 261 7.01 5.77 -1.82
CA VAL A 261 6.40 4.66 -1.08
C VAL A 261 5.61 5.34 0.05
N SER A 262 4.33 5.63 -0.20
CA SER A 262 3.45 5.97 0.91
C SER A 262 3.28 4.71 1.74
N GLU A 263 3.86 4.72 2.94
CA GLU A 263 3.57 3.75 3.99
C GLU A 263 2.09 3.90 4.35
N ASN A 264 1.20 3.32 3.56
CA ASN A 264 -0.19 3.09 3.96
C ASN A 264 -0.22 1.85 4.86
N VAL A 265 0.62 1.85 5.89
CA VAL A 265 0.35 1.11 7.12
C VAL A 265 -0.49 2.08 7.93
N ALA A 266 -1.80 1.88 7.88
CA ALA A 266 -2.69 2.52 8.84
C ALA A 266 -2.42 1.88 10.21
N ILE A 267 -1.41 2.37 10.92
CA ILE A 267 -1.37 2.32 12.38
C ILE A 267 -2.31 3.44 12.84
N ASN A 268 -3.60 3.10 12.94
CA ASN A 268 -4.54 3.96 13.64
C ASN A 268 -4.13 3.99 15.12
N GLU A 269 -3.83 5.19 15.61
CA GLU A 269 -3.54 5.51 17.02
C GLU A 269 -4.68 5.11 17.97
#